data_AF-A0A842IVX4-F1
#
_entry.id   AF-A0A842IVX4-F1
#
_cell.length_a   1.000
_cell.length_b   1.000
_cell.length_c   1.000
_cell.angle_alpha   90.00
_cell.angle_beta   90.00
_cell.angle_gamma   90.00
#
_symmetry.space_group_name_H-M   'P 1'
#
loop_
_entity.id
_entity.type
_entity.pdbx_description
1 polymer ?
#
loop_
_entity_poly.entity_id
_entity_poly.type
_entity_poly.pdbx_seq_one_letter_code
_entity_poly.pdbx_strand_id
1 'polypeptide(L)'
;MNLEKIMKVSWRINELQFERGVFLEGDLNIAILDIQIENFTPESELELSFYNENEKKLYVQKKVNLQQNVKIKIPNEVLQVPGQVFVRLTQKKGDSILQATEEIYFYVVKKKIMNS
;
A
#
# COMPACT_ATOMS: atom_id res chain seq x y z
N MET A 1 -11.49 9.58 -19.00
CA MET A 1 -11.43 8.34 -18.20
C MET A 1 -10.08 8.31 -17.52
N ASN A 2 -10.02 8.38 -16.19
CA ASN A 2 -8.77 8.08 -15.48
C ASN A 2 -8.71 6.55 -15.33
N LEU A 3 -7.77 5.91 -16.02
CA LEU A 3 -7.51 4.48 -15.86
C LEU A 3 -6.78 4.29 -14.52
N GLU A 4 -7.53 3.96 -13.48
CA GLU A 4 -6.96 3.53 -12.21
C GLU A 4 -6.20 2.20 -12.41
N LYS A 5 -5.01 2.10 -11.80
CA LYS A 5 -4.24 0.85 -11.72
C LYS A 5 -4.38 0.31 -10.31
N ILE A 6 -5.04 -0.84 -10.18
CA ILE A 6 -5.48 -1.38 -8.90
C ILE A 6 -4.71 -2.65 -8.59
N MET A 7 -4.10 -2.69 -7.41
CA MET A 7 -3.63 -3.92 -6.78
C MET A 7 -4.60 -4.28 -5.66
N LYS A 8 -5.11 -5.52 -5.69
CA LYS A 8 -6.02 -6.02 -4.66
C LYS A 8 -5.26 -6.71 -3.55
N VAL A 9 -5.63 -6.39 -2.32
CA VAL A 9 -5.05 -6.95 -1.11
C VAL A 9 -6.19 -7.35 -0.19
N SER A 10 -6.15 -8.57 0.33
CA SER A 10 -7.05 -9.02 1.38
C SER A 10 -6.21 -9.34 2.61
N TRP A 11 -6.35 -8.51 3.64
CA TRP A 11 -5.74 -8.74 4.95
C TRP A 11 -6.80 -9.29 5.90
N ARG A 12 -6.71 -10.60 6.18
CA ARG A 12 -7.41 -11.25 7.28
C ARG A 12 -6.42 -11.58 8.38
N ILE A 13 -6.89 -11.59 9.63
CA ILE A 13 -6.06 -11.85 10.83
C ILE A 13 -5.27 -13.17 10.75
N ASN A 14 -5.72 -14.16 9.97
CA ASN A 14 -5.05 -15.46 9.82
C ASN A 14 -4.78 -15.86 8.37
N GLU A 15 -5.04 -14.97 7.41
CA GLU A 15 -4.93 -15.29 5.99
C GLU A 15 -4.55 -14.03 5.21
N LEU A 16 -3.40 -14.10 4.54
CA LEU A 16 -2.93 -13.06 3.64
C LEU A 16 -3.08 -13.53 2.20
N GLN A 17 -3.91 -12.84 1.44
CA GLN A 17 -4.00 -13.02 0.00
C GLN A 17 -3.77 -11.68 -0.69
N PHE A 18 -2.81 -11.63 -1.61
CA PHE A 18 -2.58 -10.44 -2.42
C PHE A 18 -2.16 -10.82 -3.82
N GLU A 19 -2.61 -10.02 -4.79
CA GLU A 19 -2.12 -10.11 -6.16
C GLU A 19 -0.80 -9.35 -6.24
N ARG A 20 0.26 -9.97 -6.77
CA ARG A 20 1.54 -9.28 -6.94
C ARG A 20 1.36 -8.09 -7.88
N GLY A 21 1.45 -6.88 -7.32
CA GLY A 21 1.30 -5.64 -8.07
C GLY A 21 2.58 -5.27 -8.82
N VAL A 22 2.41 -4.73 -10.02
CA VAL A 22 3.49 -4.07 -10.77
C VAL A 22 3.00 -2.71 -11.23
N PHE A 23 3.68 -1.67 -10.79
CA PHE A 23 3.43 -0.27 -11.17
C PHE A 23 4.61 0.25 -11.98
N LEU A 24 4.35 1.23 -12.85
CA LEU A 24 5.40 1.96 -13.56
C LEU A 24 5.82 3.17 -12.74
N GLU A 25 7.10 3.48 -12.83
CA GLU A 25 7.62 4.79 -12.44
C GLU A 25 6.79 5.89 -13.12
N GLY A 26 6.21 6.77 -12.31
CA GLY A 26 5.34 7.84 -12.79
C GLY A 26 3.86 7.48 -12.96
N ASP A 27 3.38 6.35 -12.42
CA ASP A 27 1.94 6.05 -12.24
C ASP A 27 1.29 6.93 -11.14
N LEU A 28 1.60 8.23 -11.17
CA LEU A 28 1.22 9.20 -10.15
C LEU A 28 -0.30 9.37 -10.09
N ASN A 29 -0.85 9.40 -8.88
CA ASN A 29 -2.28 9.57 -8.58
C ASN A 29 -3.23 8.49 -9.13
N ILE A 30 -2.73 7.48 -9.86
CA ILE A 30 -3.54 6.41 -10.47
C ILE A 30 -3.31 5.04 -9.85
N ALA A 31 -2.21 4.85 -9.12
CA ALA A 31 -1.90 3.59 -8.44
C ALA A 31 -2.65 3.47 -7.10
N ILE A 32 -3.42 2.40 -6.95
CA ILE A 32 -4.33 2.18 -5.82
C ILE A 32 -4.10 0.79 -5.24
N LEU A 33 -4.00 0.73 -3.91
CA LEU A 33 -4.22 -0.49 -3.13
C LEU A 33 -5.70 -0.56 -2.75
N ASP A 34 -6.40 -1.59 -3.23
CA ASP A 34 -7.77 -1.89 -2.83
C ASP A 34 -7.72 -2.98 -1.77
N ILE A 35 -7.96 -2.59 -0.52
CA ILE A 35 -7.69 -3.41 0.66
C ILE A 35 -9.01 -3.84 1.28
N GLN A 36 -9.25 -5.15 1.32
CA GLN A 36 -10.28 -5.74 2.15
C GLN A 36 -9.72 -6.07 3.54
N ILE A 37 -10.39 -5.57 4.57
CA ILE A 37 -9.97 -5.64 5.96
C ILE A 37 -11.07 -6.33 6.76
N GLU A 38 -10.72 -7.45 7.40
CA GLU A 38 -11.64 -8.22 8.25
C GLU A 38 -11.15 -8.28 9.70
N ASN A 39 -12.09 -8.26 10.65
CA ASN A 39 -11.87 -8.47 12.10
C ASN A 39 -11.08 -7.38 12.86
N PHE A 40 -11.19 -6.10 12.51
CA PHE A 40 -10.51 -5.02 13.26
C PHE A 40 -11.35 -4.48 14.42
N THR A 41 -10.68 -4.18 15.54
CA THR A 41 -11.24 -3.48 16.70
C THR A 41 -11.88 -2.14 16.31
N PRO A 42 -13.17 -1.90 16.64
CA PRO A 42 -13.80 -0.59 16.50
C PRO A 42 -12.99 0.51 17.22
N GLU A 43 -12.97 1.73 16.68
CA GLU A 43 -12.23 2.91 17.22
C GLU A 43 -10.71 2.90 17.04
N SER A 44 -10.12 1.91 16.39
CA SER A 44 -8.70 1.96 16.03
C SER A 44 -8.43 2.80 14.77
N GLU A 45 -7.21 3.31 14.67
CA GLU A 45 -6.67 3.92 13.46
C GLU A 45 -5.91 2.88 12.62
N LEU A 46 -5.88 3.09 11.31
CA LEU A 46 -5.09 2.30 10.39
C LEU A 46 -3.93 3.12 9.85
N GLU A 47 -2.74 2.57 9.90
CA GLU A 47 -1.53 3.15 9.38
C GLU A 47 -0.93 2.21 8.34
N LEU A 48 -0.82 2.67 7.10
CA LEU A 48 -0.05 1.98 6.08
C LEU A 48 1.36 2.54 6.06
N SER A 49 2.34 1.64 6.02
CA SER A 49 3.72 2.01 5.74
C SER A 49 4.18 1.36 4.44
N PHE A 50 4.98 2.11 3.69
CA PHE A 50 5.60 1.69 2.43
C PHE A 50 7.11 1.84 2.58
N TYR A 51 7.85 0.74 2.41
CA TYR A 51 9.31 0.75 2.45
C TYR A 51 9.84 0.36 1.08
N ASN A 52 10.54 1.29 0.42
CA ASN A 52 11.20 1.02 -0.85
C ASN A 52 12.64 0.59 -0.61
N GLU A 53 13.01 -0.62 -1.02
CA GLU A 53 14.33 -1.20 -0.76
C GLU A 53 15.47 -0.42 -1.40
N ASN A 54 15.23 0.21 -2.55
CA ASN A 54 16.29 0.86 -3.33
C ASN A 54 16.69 2.22 -2.76
N GLU A 55 15.74 2.98 -2.22
CA GLU A 55 16.02 4.25 -1.53
C GLU A 55 16.14 4.10 0.00
N LYS A 56 15.85 2.91 0.54
CA LYS A 56 15.84 2.61 1.99
C LYS A 56 15.00 3.60 2.79
N LYS A 57 13.87 4.02 2.22
CA LYS A 57 13.01 5.06 2.79
C LYS A 57 11.63 4.53 3.12
N LEU A 58 11.13 4.95 4.28
CA LEU A 58 9.80 4.63 4.79
C LEU A 58 8.86 5.80 4.51
N TYR A 59 7.70 5.50 3.95
CA TYR A 59 6.58 6.42 3.77
C TYR A 59 5.41 5.92 4.58
N VAL A 60 4.83 6.79 5.40
CA VAL A 60 3.73 6.44 6.30
C VAL A 60 2.49 7.22 5.90
N GLN A 61 1.37 6.52 5.73
CA GLN A 61 0.09 7.08 5.41
C GLN A 61 -0.94 6.67 6.45
N LYS A 62 -1.47 7.65 7.18
CA LYS A 62 -2.48 7.46 8.20
C LYS A 62 -3.89 7.49 7.59
N LYS A 63 -4.75 6.56 7.99
CA LYS A 63 -6.19 6.55 7.71
C LYS A 63 -7.00 6.47 9.00
N VAL A 64 -8.12 7.19 9.00
CA VAL A 64 -8.96 7.42 10.19
C VAL A 64 -10.28 6.64 10.12
N ASN A 65 -10.62 6.00 8.99
CA ASN A 65 -11.91 5.33 8.83
C ASN A 65 -11.76 3.82 8.56
N LEU A 66 -12.27 3.02 9.50
CA LEU A 66 -12.37 1.56 9.43
C LEU A 66 -13.58 1.17 8.58
N GLN A 67 -13.45 1.25 7.26
CA GLN A 67 -14.37 0.55 6.37
C GLN A 67 -13.81 -0.84 6.05
N GLN A 68 -14.68 -1.84 5.89
CA GLN A 68 -14.27 -3.19 5.51
C GLN A 68 -13.52 -3.23 4.17
N ASN A 69 -13.75 -2.24 3.30
CA ASN A 69 -13.03 -2.06 2.05
C ASN A 69 -12.43 -0.66 1.99
N VAL A 70 -11.14 -0.58 1.73
CA VAL A 70 -10.35 0.64 1.83
C VAL A 70 -9.49 0.79 0.58
N LYS A 71 -9.84 1.77 -0.26
CA LYS A 71 -8.99 2.17 -1.39
C LYS A 71 -7.96 3.21 -0.95
N ILE A 72 -6.68 2.91 -1.13
CA ILE A 72 -5.57 3.77 -0.74
C ILE A 72 -4.73 4.09 -1.97
N LYS A 73 -4.56 5.38 -2.26
CA LYS A 73 -3.62 5.83 -3.28
C LYS A 73 -2.20 5.61 -2.77
N ILE A 74 -1.39 4.93 -3.55
CA ILE A 74 0.04 4.78 -3.25
C ILE A 74 0.67 6.18 -3.31
N PRO A 75 1.48 6.59 -2.31
CA PRO A 75 2.15 7.88 -2.32
C PRO A 75 2.97 8.08 -3.59
N ASN A 76 2.90 9.27 -4.17
CA ASN A 76 3.57 9.57 -5.44
C ASN A 76 5.10 9.41 -5.33
N GLU A 77 5.64 9.70 -4.15
CA GLU A 77 7.06 9.57 -3.82
C GLU A 77 7.53 8.12 -3.90
N VAL A 78 6.71 7.16 -3.48
CA VAL A 78 6.99 5.71 -3.58
C VAL A 78 7.11 5.29 -5.05
N LEU A 79 6.31 5.91 -5.93
CA LEU A 79 6.25 5.60 -7.36
C LEU A 79 7.31 6.32 -8.20
N GLN A 80 8.16 7.15 -7.59
CA GLN A 80 9.26 7.84 -8.28
C GLN A 80 10.54 7.01 -8.30
N VAL A 81 10.68 6.01 -7.43
CA VAL A 81 11.89 5.20 -7.31
C VAL A 81 11.56 3.76 -7.71
N PRO A 82 12.11 3.26 -8.84
CA PRO A 82 11.99 1.85 -9.19
C PRO A 82 12.56 0.96 -8.10
N GLY A 83 11.92 -0.18 -7.82
CA GLY A 83 12.35 -1.09 -6.77
C GLY A 83 11.22 -1.97 -6.25
N GLN A 84 11.58 -2.89 -5.35
CA GLN A 84 10.60 -3.61 -4.56
C GLN A 84 10.13 -2.72 -3.41
N VAL A 85 8.82 -2.65 -3.22
CA VAL A 85 8.19 -1.88 -2.15
C VAL A 85 7.43 -2.83 -1.26
N PHE A 86 7.81 -2.87 0.02
CA PHE A 86 7.07 -3.58 1.04
C PHE A 86 5.99 -2.69 1.62
N VAL A 87 4.84 -3.29 1.89
CA VAL A 87 3.70 -2.60 2.50
C VAL A 87 3.27 -3.36 3.75
N ARG A 88 3.09 -2.62 4.84
CA ARG A 88 2.53 -3.16 6.09
C ARG A 88 1.35 -2.32 6.53
N LEU A 89 0.31 -3.00 7.01
CA LEU A 89 -0.81 -2.38 7.70
C LEU A 89 -0.63 -2.53 9.21
N THR A 90 -0.72 -1.41 9.93
CA THR A 90 -0.61 -1.34 11.39
C THR A 90 -1.90 -0.75 11.94
N GLN A 91 -2.50 -1.44 12.90
CA GLN A 91 -3.63 -0.97 13.68
C GLN A 91 -3.12 -0.26 14.94
N LYS A 92 -3.62 0.95 15.21
CA LYS A 92 -3.19 1.76 16.37
C LYS A 92 -4.38 2.28 17.17
N LYS A 93 -4.18 2.57 18.44
CA LYS A 93 -5.10 3.35 19.28
C LYS A 93 -4.32 4.42 20.00
N GLY A 94 -4.37 5.65 19.47
CA GLY A 94 -3.40 6.69 19.82
C GLY A 94 -1.98 6.27 19.39
N ASP A 95 -1.01 6.41 20.28
CA ASP A 95 0.39 6.04 19.99
C ASP A 95 0.67 4.54 20.16
N SER A 96 -0.29 3.77 20.70
CA SER A 96 -0.14 2.34 20.94
C SER A 96 -0.46 1.52 19.69
N ILE A 97 0.43 0.58 19.35
CA ILE A 97 0.20 -0.42 18.31
C ILE A 97 -0.65 -1.54 18.91
N LEU A 98 -1.81 -1.81 18.29
CA LEU A 98 -2.68 -2.93 18.66
C LEU A 98 -2.31 -4.20 17.91
N GLN A 99 -2.11 -4.09 16.60
CA GLN A 99 -1.81 -5.20 15.71
C GLN A 99 -1.02 -4.71 14.50
N ALA A 100 -0.17 -5.56 13.92
CA ALA A 100 0.44 -5.34 12.63
C ALA A 100 0.25 -6.58 11.77
N THR A 101 0.03 -6.39 10.47
CA THR A 101 -0.10 -7.48 9.51
C THR A 101 1.26 -7.97 9.03
N GLU A 102 1.28 -9.13 8.39
CA GLU A 102 2.40 -9.53 7.53
C GLU A 102 2.62 -8.50 6.42
N GLU A 103 3.87 -8.40 5.96
CA GLU A 103 4.28 -7.53 4.86
C GLU A 103 3.90 -8.17 3.52
N ILE A 104 3.28 -7.37 2.66
CA ILE A 104 3.14 -7.68 1.24
C ILE A 104 4.18 -6.88 0.45
N TYR A 105 4.27 -7.14 -0.85
CA TYR A 105 5.10 -6.33 -1.72
C TYR A 105 4.51 -6.14 -3.11
N PHE A 106 4.96 -5.08 -3.76
CA PHE A 106 4.80 -4.83 -5.19
C PHE A 106 6.10 -4.30 -5.79
N TYR A 107 6.17 -4.23 -7.12
CA TYR A 107 7.32 -3.66 -7.82
C TYR A 107 6.96 -2.34 -8.49
N VAL A 108 7.84 -1.36 -8.36
CA VAL A 108 7.88 -0.17 -9.22
C VAL A 108 8.94 -0.41 -10.30
N VAL A 109 8.53 -0.40 -11.56
CA VAL A 109 9.40 -0.68 -12.70
C VAL A 109 9.70 0.61 -13.44
N LYS A 110 10.98 0.80 -13.79
CA LYS A 110 11.44 1.95 -14.56
C LYS A 110 10.66 2.05 -15.87
N LYS A 111 10.13 3.24 -16.18
CA LYS A 111 9.46 3.47 -17.46
C LYS A 111 10.52 3.49 -18.57
N LYS A 112 10.48 2.52 -19.48
CA LYS A 112 11.37 2.55 -20.65
C LYS A 112 10.88 3.61 -21.61
N ILE A 113 11.62 4.70 -21.75
CA ILE A 113 11.41 5.66 -22.82
C ILE A 113 12.02 5.04 -24.07
N MET A 114 11.17 4.64 -25.02
CA MET A 114 11.65 4.36 -26.37
C MET A 114 11.79 5.72 -27.05
N ASN A 115 13.03 6.17 -27.26
CA ASN A 115 13.27 7.25 -28.19
C ASN A 115 12.98 6.71 -29.59
N SER A 116 11.82 7.08 -30.13
CA SER A 116 11.47 6.94 -31.55
C SER A 116 12.08 8.07 -32.36
#